data_AF-A0A286DQE7-F1
#
_entry.id   AF-A0A286DQE7-F1
#
_cell.length_a   1.000
_cell.length_b   1.000
_cell.length_c   1.000
_cell.angle_alpha   90.00
_cell.angle_beta   90.00
_cell.angle_gamma   90.00
#
_symmetry.space_group_name_H-M   'P 1'
#
loop_
_entity.id
_entity.type
_entity.pdbx_description
1 polymer ?
#
loop_
_entity_poly.entity_id
_entity_poly.type
_entity_poly.pdbx_seq_one_letter_code
_entity_poly.pdbx_strand_id
1 'polypeptide(L)'
;MKIMAESITPERCDALLADDSIPVLHRALWQLLWETDIRVLDLLSLDVREVDLAGGRIVRTGTGSTAGPVALGARSLALLAPLMADRATGPLFGAGNERLRALSWEEAVRGAQEHGQAIHAFRTAGKRHREGA
;
A
#
# COMPACT_ATOMS: atom_id res chain seq x y z
N MET A 1 0.88 -9.47 -25.40
CA MET A 1 -0.14 -8.98 -24.45
C MET A 1 0.00 -9.84 -23.19
N LYS A 2 0.46 -9.25 -22.08
CA LYS A 2 0.73 -10.01 -20.84
C LYS A 2 -0.60 -10.09 -20.08
N ILE A 3 -1.20 -11.29 -19.98
CA ILE A 3 -2.46 -11.49 -19.25
C ILE A 3 -2.17 -11.20 -17.78
N MET A 4 -2.89 -10.24 -17.20
CA MET A 4 -2.80 -9.91 -15.77
C MET A 4 -3.85 -10.71 -15.02
N ALA A 5 -3.48 -11.26 -13.87
CA ALA A 5 -4.48 -11.86 -12.99
C ALA A 5 -5.39 -10.74 -12.43
N GLU A 6 -6.68 -10.82 -12.74
CA GLU A 6 -7.71 -9.90 -12.23
C GLU A 6 -8.16 -10.26 -10.81
N SER A 7 -7.63 -11.36 -10.25
CA SER A 7 -7.87 -11.81 -8.89
C SER A 7 -6.59 -12.38 -8.29
N ILE A 8 -6.36 -12.06 -7.02
CA ILE A 8 -5.24 -12.55 -6.21
C ILE A 8 -5.80 -13.45 -5.11
N THR A 9 -5.17 -14.61 -4.87
CA THR A 9 -5.49 -15.43 -3.70
C THR A 9 -4.74 -14.92 -2.47
N PRO A 10 -5.22 -15.18 -1.24
CA PRO A 10 -4.52 -14.80 -0.03
C PRO A 10 -3.08 -15.32 0.01
N GLU A 11 -2.85 -16.57 -0.39
CA GLU A 11 -1.54 -17.21 -0.40
C GLU A 11 -0.59 -16.54 -1.40
N ARG A 12 -1.13 -16.12 -2.56
CA ARG A 12 -0.34 -15.36 -3.55
C ARG A 12 -0.02 -13.97 -3.03
N CYS A 13 -0.93 -13.31 -2.33
CA CYS A 13 -0.67 -12.03 -1.69
C CYS A 13 0.45 -12.17 -0.65
N ASP A 14 0.35 -13.16 0.24
CA ASP A 14 1.37 -13.45 1.26
C ASP A 14 2.74 -13.71 0.63
N ALA A 15 2.80 -14.51 -0.44
CA ALA A 15 4.05 -14.79 -1.15
C ALA A 15 4.70 -13.52 -1.72
N LEU A 16 3.90 -12.61 -2.31
CA LEU A 16 4.40 -11.32 -2.82
C LEU A 16 4.88 -10.40 -1.71
N LEU A 17 4.23 -10.42 -0.54
CA LEU A 17 4.62 -9.59 0.60
C LEU A 17 5.87 -10.13 1.32
N ALA A 18 6.12 -11.43 1.26
CA ALA A 18 7.32 -12.06 1.81
C ALA A 18 8.54 -12.00 0.88
N ASP A 19 8.37 -11.64 -0.39
CA ASP A 19 9.46 -11.57 -1.37
C ASP A 19 10.31 -10.30 -1.18
N ASP A 20 11.48 -10.45 -0.57
CA ASP A 20 12.41 -9.35 -0.31
C ASP A 20 13.11 -8.79 -1.56
N SER A 21 13.00 -9.46 -2.71
CA SER A 21 13.43 -8.88 -3.99
C SER A 21 12.50 -7.74 -4.45
N ILE A 22 11.27 -7.70 -3.93
CA ILE A 22 10.31 -6.65 -4.22
C ILE A 22 10.57 -5.46 -3.29
N PRO A 23 10.76 -4.24 -3.84
CA PRO A 23 10.94 -3.05 -3.03
C PRO A 23 9.84 -2.91 -1.98
N VAL A 24 10.24 -2.67 -0.72
CA VAL A 24 9.32 -2.53 0.42
C VAL A 24 8.21 -1.51 0.16
N LEU A 25 8.49 -0.50 -0.65
CA LEU A 25 7.53 0.51 -1.11
C LEU A 25 6.32 -0.12 -1.84
N HIS A 26 6.54 -1.10 -2.73
CA HIS A 26 5.45 -1.78 -3.42
C HIS A 26 4.72 -2.76 -2.49
N ARG A 27 5.47 -3.50 -1.67
CA ARG A 27 4.89 -4.44 -0.70
C ARG A 27 3.98 -3.73 0.31
N ALA A 28 4.41 -2.60 0.85
CA ALA A 28 3.61 -1.76 1.74
C ALA A 28 2.33 -1.27 1.06
N LEU A 29 2.42 -0.81 -0.20
CA LEU A 29 1.24 -0.35 -0.95
C LEU A 29 0.23 -1.49 -1.16
N TRP A 30 0.70 -2.67 -1.56
CA TRP A 30 -0.15 -3.83 -1.78
C TRP A 30 -0.80 -4.33 -0.50
N GLN A 31 -0.04 -4.33 0.61
CA GLN A 31 -0.57 -4.67 1.92
C GLN A 31 -1.67 -3.69 2.35
N LEU A 32 -1.48 -2.37 2.16
CA LEU A 32 -2.53 -1.40 2.50
C LEU A 32 -3.77 -1.55 1.61
N LEU A 33 -3.61 -1.85 0.32
CA LEU A 33 -4.73 -2.16 -0.57
C LEU A 33 -5.47 -3.44 -0.12
N TRP A 34 -4.73 -4.45 0.33
CA TRP A 34 -5.27 -5.71 0.80
C TRP A 34 -5.98 -5.60 2.15
N GLU A 35 -5.47 -4.80 3.07
CA GLU A 35 -5.99 -4.68 4.44
C GLU A 35 -7.09 -3.62 4.56
N THR A 36 -7.03 -2.56 3.76
CA THR A 36 -7.97 -1.43 3.85
C THR A 36 -8.93 -1.38 2.66
N ASP A 37 -9.91 -0.46 2.68
CA ASP A 37 -10.72 -0.12 1.50
C ASP A 37 -10.32 1.23 0.87
N ILE A 38 -9.15 1.76 1.25
CA ILE A 38 -8.65 3.02 0.73
C ILE A 38 -8.32 2.86 -0.76
N ARG A 39 -8.67 3.87 -1.56
CA ARG A 39 -8.36 3.87 -3.00
C ARG A 39 -6.85 3.99 -3.19
N VAL A 40 -6.35 3.37 -4.24
CA VAL A 40 -4.92 3.45 -4.59
C VAL A 40 -4.42 4.90 -4.74
N LEU A 41 -5.17 5.78 -5.41
CA LEU A 41 -4.77 7.19 -5.54
C LEU A 41 -4.76 7.92 -4.20
N ASP A 42 -5.68 7.57 -3.29
CA ASP A 42 -5.70 8.10 -1.94
C ASP A 42 -4.45 7.65 -1.15
N LEU A 43 -4.06 6.38 -1.26
CA LEU A 43 -2.84 5.85 -0.66
C LEU A 43 -1.58 6.53 -1.22
N LEU A 44 -1.49 6.71 -2.54
CA LEU A 44 -0.35 7.37 -3.19
C LEU A 44 -0.20 8.84 -2.80
N SER A 45 -1.30 9.47 -2.36
CA SER A 45 -1.32 10.86 -1.88
C SER A 45 -0.96 11.02 -0.39
N LEU A 46 -0.84 9.92 0.37
CA LEU A 46 -0.61 10.00 1.82
C LEU A 46 0.74 10.65 2.14
N ASP A 47 0.72 11.53 3.14
CA ASP A 47 1.92 12.06 3.78
C ASP A 47 2.34 11.18 4.96
N VAL A 48 3.63 11.15 5.28
CA VAL A 48 4.17 10.47 6.47
C VAL A 48 3.47 10.92 7.75
N ARG A 49 3.09 12.20 7.86
CA ARG A 49 2.35 12.76 9.02
C ARG A 49 0.95 12.20 9.20
N GLU A 50 0.37 11.62 8.14
CA GLU A 50 -0.96 11.04 8.17
C GLU A 50 -0.94 9.58 8.63
N VAL A 51 0.22 9.05 9.03
CA VAL A 51 0.38 7.71 9.59
C VAL A 51 0.89 7.81 11.02
N ASP A 52 0.07 7.34 11.96
CA ASP A 52 0.41 7.16 13.36
C ASP A 52 0.90 5.72 13.57
N LEU A 53 2.21 5.49 13.42
CA LEU A 53 2.81 4.16 13.61
C LEU A 53 2.64 3.67 15.05
N ALA A 54 2.72 4.56 16.04
CA ALA A 54 2.61 4.20 17.45
C ALA A 54 1.17 3.82 17.84
N GLY A 55 0.18 4.54 17.32
CA GLY A 55 -1.23 4.22 17.48
C GLY A 55 -1.78 3.23 16.45
N GLY A 56 -0.93 2.74 15.54
CA GLY A 56 -1.26 1.68 14.60
C GLY A 56 -2.36 2.06 13.60
N ARG A 57 -2.33 3.27 13.03
CA ARG A 57 -3.44 3.77 12.20
C ARG A 57 -3.02 4.84 11.20
N ILE A 58 -3.82 5.00 10.14
CA ILE A 58 -3.80 6.15 9.25
C ILE A 58 -4.77 7.19 9.82
N VAL A 59 -4.31 8.41 10.07
CA VAL A 59 -5.07 9.51 10.71
C VAL A 59 -5.52 10.59 9.73
N ARG A 60 -5.49 10.30 8.42
CA ARG A 60 -5.70 11.23 7.30
C ARG A 60 -6.58 12.42 7.65
N THR A 61 -5.98 13.61 7.61
CA THR A 61 -6.60 14.85 8.10
C THR A 61 -7.33 15.64 6.99
N GLY A 62 -7.40 15.11 5.77
CA GLY A 62 -7.97 15.77 4.58
C GLY A 62 -9.39 15.33 4.19
N THR A 63 -10.02 16.07 3.29
CA THR A 63 -11.38 15.88 2.73
C THR A 63 -11.54 14.68 1.76
N GLY A 64 -10.64 13.70 1.85
CA GLY A 64 -10.64 12.52 1.00
C GLY A 64 -11.80 11.55 1.31
N SER A 65 -11.98 10.56 0.43
CA SER A 65 -13.13 9.62 0.46
C SER A 65 -13.22 8.68 1.68
N THR A 66 -12.25 8.76 2.59
CA THR A 66 -12.18 7.91 3.79
C THR A 66 -12.40 8.79 5.02
N ALA A 67 -13.61 8.75 5.57
CA ALA A 67 -13.97 9.52 6.75
C ALA A 67 -13.43 8.83 8.01
N GLY A 68 -12.29 9.31 8.52
CA GLY A 68 -11.77 8.98 9.84
C GLY A 68 -10.59 8.00 9.88
N PRO A 69 -10.06 7.74 11.08
CA PRO A 69 -8.86 6.94 11.25
C PRO A 69 -9.07 5.49 10.81
N VAL A 70 -8.09 4.93 10.08
CA VAL A 70 -8.09 3.53 9.63
C VAL A 70 -7.04 2.76 10.42
N ALA A 71 -7.47 1.78 11.23
CA ALA A 71 -6.55 0.92 11.96
C ALA A 71 -5.74 0.04 11.00
N LEU A 72 -4.48 -0.21 11.35
CA LEU A 72 -3.53 -1.01 10.60
C LEU A 72 -3.06 -2.20 11.42
N GLY A 73 -2.93 -3.35 10.77
CA GLY A 73 -2.36 -4.55 11.38
C GLY A 73 -0.85 -4.50 11.46
N ALA A 74 -0.28 -5.42 12.25
CA ALA A 74 1.15 -5.48 12.53
C ALA A 74 2.02 -5.59 11.25
N ARG A 75 1.56 -6.31 10.23
CA ARG A 75 2.28 -6.45 8.95
C ARG A 75 2.39 -5.12 8.21
N SER A 76 1.30 -4.35 8.17
CA SER A 76 1.28 -3.02 7.57
C SER A 76 2.25 -2.09 8.29
N LEU A 77 2.23 -2.08 9.63
CA LEU A 77 3.15 -1.27 10.43
C LEU A 77 4.62 -1.64 10.19
N ALA A 78 4.92 -2.94 10.12
CA ALA A 78 6.28 -3.43 9.84
C ALA A 78 6.78 -2.99 8.45
N LEU A 79 5.91 -3.00 7.43
CA LEU A 79 6.25 -2.57 6.07
C LEU A 79 6.35 -1.03 5.95
N LEU A 80 5.59 -0.28 6.75
CA LEU A 80 5.59 1.18 6.74
C LEU A 80 6.77 1.79 7.52
N ALA A 81 7.20 1.15 8.61
CA ALA A 81 8.33 1.61 9.43
C ALA A 81 9.59 2.00 8.63
N PRO A 82 10.14 1.16 7.72
CA PRO A 82 11.33 1.52 6.93
C PRO A 82 11.07 2.61 5.89
N LEU A 83 9.83 2.81 5.46
CA LEU A 83 9.47 3.92 4.58
C LEU A 83 9.53 5.23 5.36
N MET A 84 9.01 5.25 6.58
CA MET A 84 8.92 6.46 7.40
C MET A 84 10.21 6.78 8.18
N ALA A 85 11.16 5.84 8.23
CA ALA A 85 12.44 6.03 8.89
C ALA A 85 13.10 7.36 8.48
N ASP A 86 13.47 8.15 9.49
CA ASP A 86 14.11 9.46 9.37
C ASP A 86 13.32 10.53 8.58
N ARG A 87 12.02 10.30 8.34
CA ARG A 87 11.13 11.25 7.66
C ARG A 87 10.04 11.72 8.62
N ALA A 88 9.96 13.03 8.81
CA ALA A 88 8.86 13.65 9.55
C ALA A 88 7.70 14.10 8.64
N THR A 89 7.97 14.30 7.34
CA THR A 89 7.04 14.86 6.35
C THR A 89 7.28 14.26 4.96
N GLY A 90 6.38 14.55 4.03
CA GLY A 90 6.52 14.20 2.62
C GLY A 90 5.76 12.92 2.27
N PRO A 91 5.83 12.49 1.00
CA PRO A 91 5.05 11.35 0.52
C PRO A 91 5.40 10.06 1.25
N LEU A 92 4.40 9.37 1.79
CA LEU A 92 4.58 8.07 2.43
C LEU A 92 5.25 7.09 1.47
N PHE A 93 4.70 6.99 0.26
CA PHE A 93 5.28 6.25 -0.86
C PHE A 93 6.22 7.18 -1.65
N GLY A 94 7.34 7.55 -1.04
CA GLY A 94 8.37 8.38 -1.67
C GLY A 94 9.27 7.57 -2.61
N ALA A 95 9.40 8.02 -3.85
CA ALA A 95 10.24 7.44 -4.90
C ALA A 95 11.36 8.40 -5.32
N GLY A 96 12.37 7.87 -6.02
CA GLY A 96 13.57 8.61 -6.45
C GLY A 96 14.57 8.86 -5.32
N ASN A 97 15.62 9.63 -5.61
CA ASN A 97 16.62 10.00 -4.62
C ASN A 97 15.98 10.86 -3.53
N GLU A 98 16.36 10.61 -2.28
CA GLU A 98 15.82 11.27 -1.07
C GLU A 98 14.32 11.06 -0.81
N ARG A 99 13.61 10.26 -1.63
CA ARG A 99 12.18 9.89 -1.43
C ARG A 99 11.24 11.11 -1.31
N LEU A 100 11.57 12.21 -1.99
CA LEU A 100 10.81 13.46 -1.92
C LEU A 100 9.62 13.50 -2.88
N ARG A 101 9.63 12.68 -3.94
CA ARG A 101 8.57 12.61 -4.93
C ARG A 101 7.61 11.48 -4.60
N ALA A 102 6.31 11.71 -4.70
CA ALA A 102 5.33 10.63 -4.57
C ALA A 102 5.50 9.60 -5.71
N LEU A 103 5.35 8.32 -5.37
CA LEU A 103 5.23 7.23 -6.32
C LEU A 103 4.07 7.52 -7.27
N SER A 104 4.35 7.52 -8.58
CA SER A 104 3.31 7.81 -9.56
C SER A 104 2.36 6.61 -9.70
N TRP A 105 1.16 6.87 -10.21
CA TRP A 105 0.22 5.81 -10.59
C TRP A 105 0.85 4.81 -11.56
N GLU A 106 1.59 5.30 -12.55
CA GLU A 106 2.23 4.46 -13.57
C GLU A 106 3.30 3.55 -12.96
N GLU A 107 4.10 4.05 -12.02
CA GLU A 107 5.11 3.26 -11.31
C GLU A 107 4.47 2.21 -10.40
N ALA A 108 3.39 2.58 -9.70
CA ALA A 108 2.63 1.64 -8.87
C ALA A 108 2.04 0.50 -9.71
N VAL A 109 1.42 0.83 -10.85
CA VAL A 109 0.88 -0.14 -11.81
C VAL A 109 1.98 -1.02 -12.37
N ARG A 110 3.09 -0.43 -12.81
CA ARG A 110 4.22 -1.17 -13.37
C ARG A 110 4.78 -2.18 -12.37
N GLY A 111 4.98 -1.76 -11.12
CA GLY A 111 5.43 -2.66 -10.05
C GLY A 111 4.51 -3.87 -9.90
N ALA A 112 3.18 -3.69 -9.87
CA ALA A 112 2.26 -4.82 -9.81
C ALA A 112 2.34 -5.73 -11.07
N GLN A 113 2.41 -5.13 -12.27
CA GLN A 113 2.43 -5.84 -13.54
C GLN A 113 3.70 -6.66 -13.76
N GLU A 114 4.85 -6.20 -13.26
CA GLU A 114 6.11 -6.93 -13.28
C GLU A 114 5.99 -8.27 -12.55
N HIS A 115 5.15 -8.33 -11.51
CA HIS A 115 4.83 -9.54 -10.74
C HIS A 115 3.52 -10.25 -11.17
N GLY A 116 3.00 -9.89 -12.35
CA GLY A 116 1.86 -10.54 -13.00
C GLY A 116 0.49 -10.18 -12.42
N GLN A 117 0.40 -9.08 -11.68
CA GLN A 117 -0.83 -8.66 -10.99
C GLN A 117 -1.36 -7.34 -11.53
N ALA A 118 -2.68 -7.20 -11.57
CA ALA A 118 -3.30 -5.88 -11.70
C ALA A 118 -3.34 -5.18 -10.32
N ILE A 119 -2.97 -3.90 -10.25
CA ILE A 119 -2.91 -3.19 -8.96
C ILE A 119 -4.27 -3.14 -8.24
N HIS A 120 -5.37 -3.07 -8.98
CA HIS A 120 -6.71 -3.08 -8.39
C HIS A 120 -7.10 -4.46 -7.82
N ALA A 121 -6.45 -5.54 -8.26
CA ALA A 121 -6.74 -6.89 -7.78
C ALA A 121 -6.44 -7.04 -6.29
N PHE A 122 -5.42 -6.36 -5.76
CA PHE A 122 -5.10 -6.37 -4.31
C PHE A 122 -6.26 -5.85 -3.46
N ARG A 123 -6.88 -4.73 -3.87
CA ARG A 123 -8.02 -4.17 -3.15
C ARG A 123 -9.29 -5.01 -3.30
N THR A 124 -9.60 -5.44 -4.51
CA THR A 124 -10.80 -6.24 -4.78
C THR A 124 -10.73 -7.58 -4.05
N ALA A 125 -9.59 -8.26 -4.09
CA ALA A 125 -9.40 -9.52 -3.39
C ALA A 125 -9.31 -9.33 -1.87
N GLY A 126 -8.62 -8.30 -1.39
CA GLY A 126 -8.56 -7.97 0.04
C GLY A 126 -9.94 -7.68 0.63
N LYS A 127 -10.79 -6.94 -0.10
CA LYS A 127 -12.19 -6.72 0.30
C LYS A 127 -12.95 -8.06 0.46
N ARG A 128 -12.88 -8.94 -0.55
CA ARG A 128 -13.53 -10.27 -0.49
C ARG A 128 -12.99 -11.12 0.65
N HIS A 129 -11.68 -11.07 0.90
CA HIS A 129 -11.05 -11.81 1.99
C HIS A 129 -11.58 -11.36 3.35
N ARG A 130 -11.72 -10.06 3.59
CA ARG A 130 -12.26 -9.52 4.84
C ARG A 130 -13.76 -9.76 5.02
N GLU A 131 -14.53 -9.84 3.93
CA GLU A 131 -15.97 -10.15 3.97
C GLU A 131 -16.25 -11.65 4.17
N GLY A 132 -15.28 -12.52 3.86
CA GLY A 132 -15.40 -13.97 3.95
C GLY A 132 -14.58 -14.64 5.07
N ALA A 133 -13.81 -13.87 5.84
CA ALA A 133 -13.04 -14.33 7.01
C ALA A 133 -13.80 -14.05 8.30
#